data_AF-D1BJ10-F1
#
_entry.id   AF-D1BJ10-F1
#
_cell.length_a   1.000
_cell.length_b   1.000
_cell.length_c   1.000
_cell.angle_alpha   90.00
_cell.angle_beta   90.00
_cell.angle_gamma   90.00
#
_symmetry.space_group_name_H-M   'P 1'
#
loop_
_entity.id
_entity.type
_entity.pdbx_description
1 polymer ?
#
loop_
_entity_poly.entity_id
_entity_poly.type
_entity_poly.pdbx_seq_one_letter_code
_entity_poly.pdbx_strand_id
1 'polypeptide(L)'
;MPRLATASLVLSVALATATFTAPAVAAPVPTTGTPAPADARPAPAPAPALDLPRDPDKSIAFYAGANTTASGNTMLGGFGHEPSSHWVEIVPRQQHPAGSTITVGATEDAEMPGVLTEIPQVEETARYITSSYSEFAGFPAPLTNGGLNEHGVAARDVWSNSREELWDMTPLDQTGPSYSDLSRIAMERATSARDAVDILGDLVDEHGYTTYGGNSHLFADAEEGWVFVEFSGGEGLWAAERLGPDDVRVSYPGYIRDFPVDAVGGDDPDYRGSDNLLDVAVEQGWWSADQGDTIDLQAVYGQPFPTDEFAVGTVASADDTAPYRNPLSLEEELRSMDDLTLEDAMRFVRDPRWSDDRAGYGQVAEIRSDVEDAGLHTLWLAPTAAVTAPYVPIMIGSQEVPVEYSQHRYLTSGAASTYLEPEYAEQEATEYATQTYKRLMYITCSRPEDYLGEVTANLEGMDARSIAQWRETIADAETLYADGDAVGAEALLTDLTVERADEGLALGGYLLDDLIQRSKDDGGIHVPQVEVPAGTTASSRSLDMSFEGATSRDRMSCDMGGGWADGSTADRQGSYGDPDAVVDYRGASADAGAGQASSTTAWWAIGAGVAGLGLGALLTVLVTRGRRTA
;
A
#
# COMPACT_ATOMS: atom_id res chain seq x y z
N MET A 1 7.08 -22.98 56.36
CA MET A 1 6.18 -23.74 57.27
C MET A 1 4.84 -22.98 57.34
N PRO A 2 3.66 -23.62 57.34
CA PRO A 2 3.05 -24.20 56.14
C PRO A 2 1.52 -23.94 55.93
N ARG A 3 1.07 -24.16 54.68
CA ARG A 3 -0.15 -24.82 54.13
C ARG A 3 -1.57 -24.56 54.69
N LEU A 4 -2.50 -24.33 53.75
CA LEU A 4 -3.81 -25.01 53.51
C LEU A 4 -4.38 -24.40 52.20
N ALA A 5 -4.54 -25.06 51.03
CA ALA A 5 -5.21 -26.30 50.60
C ALA A 5 -6.75 -26.21 50.54
N THR A 6 -7.30 -26.08 49.31
CA THR A 6 -8.69 -26.40 48.89
C THR A 6 -8.65 -26.55 47.36
N ALA A 7 -8.44 -27.75 46.81
CA ALA A 7 -9.45 -28.74 46.41
C ALA A 7 -10.42 -28.23 45.32
N SER A 8 -10.11 -28.51 44.05
CA SER A 8 -11.05 -28.47 42.92
C SER A 8 -11.25 -29.86 42.34
N LEU A 9 -12.50 -30.12 42.00
CA LEU A 9 -13.14 -31.39 41.71
C LEU A 9 -12.76 -31.89 40.30
N VAL A 10 -12.30 -33.14 40.20
CA VAL A 10 -12.10 -33.85 38.93
C VAL A 10 -13.44 -34.43 38.48
N LEU A 11 -13.91 -34.06 37.29
CA LEU A 11 -15.01 -34.74 36.60
C LEU A 11 -14.47 -35.41 35.33
N SER A 12 -14.22 -36.71 35.44
CA SER A 12 -13.87 -37.58 34.33
C SER A 12 -15.13 -37.96 33.55
N VAL A 13 -15.20 -37.61 32.27
CA VAL A 13 -16.17 -38.20 31.33
C VAL A 13 -15.39 -38.97 30.27
N ALA A 14 -15.46 -40.29 30.37
CA ALA A 14 -14.99 -41.22 29.35
C ALA A 14 -16.06 -41.33 28.26
N LEU A 15 -15.70 -41.08 27.00
CA LEU A 15 -16.54 -41.43 25.85
C LEU A 15 -15.81 -42.46 24.99
N ALA A 16 -16.50 -43.58 24.78
CA ALA A 16 -16.01 -44.77 24.12
C ALA A 16 -15.87 -44.59 22.61
N THR A 17 -14.78 -45.14 22.08
CA THR A 17 -14.50 -45.29 20.65
C THR A 17 -15.40 -46.36 20.03
N ALA A 18 -16.05 -46.02 18.91
CA ALA A 18 -16.70 -46.98 18.02
C ALA A 18 -16.04 -46.86 16.63
N THR A 19 -15.28 -47.89 16.27
CA THR A 19 -14.67 -48.05 14.95
C THR A 19 -15.69 -48.64 13.99
N PHE A 20 -15.88 -47.99 12.83
CA PHE A 20 -16.57 -48.58 11.68
C PHE A 20 -15.55 -48.76 10.55
N THR A 21 -15.32 -50.02 10.18
CA THR A 21 -14.57 -50.45 9.00
C THR A 21 -15.52 -50.63 7.83
N ALA A 22 -15.15 -50.12 6.65
CA ALA A 22 -15.82 -50.42 5.38
C ALA A 22 -14.81 -51.06 4.40
N PRO A 23 -15.24 -52.01 3.54
CA PRO A 23 -14.33 -52.90 2.83
C PRO A 23 -13.87 -52.34 1.47
N ALA A 24 -12.63 -52.67 1.10
CA ALA A 24 -12.05 -52.46 -0.22
C ALA A 24 -12.65 -53.43 -1.25
N VAL A 25 -12.98 -52.92 -2.44
CA VAL A 25 -13.31 -53.71 -3.63
C VAL A 25 -12.22 -53.48 -4.67
N ALA A 26 -11.67 -54.58 -5.19
CA ALA A 26 -10.59 -54.60 -6.16
C ALA A 26 -11.09 -54.90 -7.59
N ALA A 27 -10.26 -54.47 -8.55
CA ALA A 27 -9.99 -55.00 -9.91
C ALA A 27 -10.40 -54.09 -11.09
N PRO A 28 -9.78 -54.21 -12.29
CA PRO A 28 -8.60 -55.02 -12.69
C PRO A 28 -7.49 -54.25 -13.44
N VAL A 29 -6.31 -54.86 -13.47
CA VAL A 29 -5.15 -54.50 -14.32
C VAL A 29 -5.35 -55.05 -15.75
N PRO A 30 -5.00 -54.31 -16.81
CA PRO A 30 -4.70 -54.90 -18.12
C PRO A 30 -3.20 -54.90 -18.44
N THR A 31 -2.78 -55.98 -19.04
CA THR A 31 -1.41 -56.35 -19.44
C THR A 31 -1.01 -55.79 -20.81
N THR A 32 0.24 -55.33 -20.89
CA THR A 32 1.23 -55.37 -22.01
C THR A 32 0.74 -55.38 -23.47
N GLY A 33 1.07 -54.30 -24.20
CA GLY A 33 1.16 -54.25 -25.66
C GLY A 33 2.41 -53.45 -26.11
N THR A 34 3.15 -53.96 -27.10
CA THR A 34 4.41 -53.46 -27.67
C THR A 34 4.22 -52.13 -28.47
N PRO A 35 5.21 -51.22 -28.54
CA PRO A 35 4.98 -49.83 -28.97
C PRO A 35 4.96 -49.64 -30.50
N ALA A 36 4.15 -48.68 -30.97
CA ALA A 36 4.14 -48.18 -32.34
C ALA A 36 4.94 -46.86 -32.43
N PRO A 37 5.51 -46.50 -33.60
CA PRO A 37 6.63 -45.58 -33.71
C PRO A 37 6.22 -44.10 -33.59
N ALA A 38 7.21 -43.30 -33.19
CA ALA A 38 7.15 -41.85 -33.07
C ALA A 38 6.72 -41.17 -34.38
N ASP A 39 5.64 -40.39 -34.30
CA ASP A 39 5.30 -39.37 -35.30
C ASP A 39 5.12 -38.02 -34.60
N ALA A 40 5.63 -37.00 -35.27
CA ALA A 40 5.93 -35.67 -34.79
C ALA A 40 4.79 -35.00 -33.99
N ARG A 41 5.15 -34.44 -32.82
CA ARG A 41 4.32 -33.41 -32.17
C ARG A 41 4.22 -32.21 -33.12
N PRO A 42 3.01 -31.67 -33.37
CA PRO A 42 2.89 -30.39 -34.05
C PRO A 42 3.61 -29.33 -33.21
N ALA A 43 4.29 -28.38 -33.86
CA ALA A 43 4.84 -27.21 -33.18
C ALA A 43 3.73 -26.57 -32.33
N PRO A 44 4.03 -26.15 -31.09
CA PRO A 44 3.05 -25.43 -30.28
C PRO A 44 2.55 -24.23 -31.09
N ALA A 45 1.23 -24.04 -31.09
CA ALA A 45 0.65 -22.81 -31.61
C ALA A 45 1.28 -21.63 -30.86
N PRO A 46 1.51 -20.49 -31.53
CA PRO A 46 1.94 -19.28 -30.82
C PRO A 46 0.98 -19.03 -29.67
N ALA A 47 1.53 -18.70 -28.50
CA ALA A 47 0.73 -18.28 -27.35
C ALA A 47 -0.22 -17.16 -27.80
N PRO A 48 -1.47 -17.14 -27.34
CA PRO A 48 -2.32 -15.98 -27.58
C PRO A 48 -1.59 -14.75 -27.03
N ALA A 49 -1.45 -13.71 -27.85
CA ALA A 49 -1.02 -12.41 -27.38
C ALA A 49 -1.91 -12.03 -26.18
N LEU A 50 -1.28 -11.65 -25.07
CA LEU A 50 -1.96 -11.12 -23.89
C LEU A 50 -2.57 -9.77 -24.28
N ASP A 51 -3.73 -9.78 -24.92
CA ASP A 51 -4.45 -8.57 -25.35
C ASP A 51 -5.29 -8.07 -24.18
N LEU A 52 -4.60 -7.53 -23.16
CA LEU A 52 -5.20 -6.70 -22.12
C LEU A 52 -4.55 -5.32 -22.21
N PRO A 53 -5.33 -4.23 -22.33
CA PRO A 53 -4.79 -2.89 -22.21
C PRO A 53 -4.22 -2.74 -20.78
N ARG A 54 -2.90 -2.81 -20.65
CA ARG A 54 -2.20 -2.51 -19.41
C ARG A 54 -2.22 -1.00 -19.23
N ASP A 55 -3.18 -0.54 -18.45
CA ASP A 55 -3.43 0.87 -18.21
C ASP A 55 -2.17 1.51 -17.57
N PRO A 56 -1.50 2.45 -18.24
CA PRO A 56 -0.14 2.88 -17.91
C PRO A 56 -0.14 3.86 -16.73
N ASP A 57 -0.35 3.39 -15.49
CA ASP A 57 -0.79 4.33 -14.45
C ASP A 57 -0.45 3.99 -12.98
N LYS A 58 0.53 3.15 -12.69
CA LYS A 58 0.78 2.71 -11.31
C LYS A 58 1.88 3.50 -10.60
N SER A 59 1.64 3.81 -9.32
CA SER A 59 2.62 4.25 -8.30
C SER A 59 3.39 5.55 -8.60
N ILE A 60 3.66 6.34 -7.57
CA ILE A 60 4.51 7.54 -7.65
C ILE A 60 5.58 7.47 -6.59
N ALA A 61 6.77 7.95 -6.92
CA ALA A 61 7.78 8.31 -5.93
C ALA A 61 8.44 9.64 -6.30
N PHE A 62 8.94 10.35 -5.30
CA PHE A 62 9.83 11.48 -5.52
C PHE A 62 11.03 11.41 -4.57
N TYR A 63 12.13 11.99 -5.03
CA TYR A 63 13.35 12.26 -4.28
C TYR A 63 13.62 13.76 -4.32
N ALA A 64 13.99 14.32 -3.16
CA ALA A 64 14.55 15.65 -3.05
C ALA A 64 15.85 15.55 -2.25
N GLY A 65 16.96 15.91 -2.89
CA GLY A 65 18.28 15.88 -2.27
C GLY A 65 18.42 16.94 -1.18
N ALA A 66 19.32 16.69 -0.22
CA ALA A 66 19.52 17.52 0.96
C ALA A 66 19.69 19.04 0.71
N ASN A 67 20.26 19.46 -0.42
CA ASN A 67 20.43 20.89 -0.74
C ASN A 67 19.15 21.55 -1.30
N THR A 68 18.11 20.76 -1.54
CA THR A 68 16.81 21.21 -2.07
C THR A 68 15.72 21.21 -0.99
N THR A 69 16.07 20.86 0.26
CA THR A 69 15.14 20.75 1.38
C THR A 69 15.47 21.76 2.48
N ALA A 70 14.45 22.24 3.19
CA ALA A 70 14.61 23.29 4.19
C ALA A 70 15.38 22.82 5.43
N SER A 71 15.33 21.52 5.72
CA SER A 71 16.04 20.90 6.85
C SER A 71 17.48 20.51 6.53
N GLY A 72 17.86 20.47 5.24
CA GLY A 72 19.14 19.91 4.83
C GLY A 72 19.19 18.38 4.84
N ASN A 73 18.04 17.71 4.94
CA ASN A 73 17.92 16.25 4.94
C ASN A 73 17.35 15.76 3.60
N THR A 74 17.79 14.60 3.13
CA THR A 74 17.18 13.93 1.97
C THR A 74 15.72 13.59 2.26
N MET A 75 14.84 13.75 1.27
CA MET A 75 13.45 13.32 1.34
C MET A 75 13.12 12.29 0.26
N LEU A 76 12.45 11.22 0.66
CA LEU A 76 11.84 10.24 -0.24
C LEU A 76 10.36 10.09 0.12
N GLY A 77 9.47 10.20 -0.85
CA GLY A 77 8.04 9.96 -0.61
C GLY A 77 7.33 9.36 -1.81
N GLY A 78 6.12 8.86 -1.60
CA GLY A 78 5.34 8.22 -2.66
C GLY A 78 4.24 7.30 -2.17
N PHE A 79 3.54 6.66 -3.10
CA PHE A 79 2.54 5.62 -2.85
C PHE A 79 2.52 4.55 -3.94
N GLY A 80 2.02 3.37 -3.59
CA GLY A 80 1.75 2.28 -4.52
C GLY A 80 0.29 2.28 -4.98
N HIS A 81 0.05 2.01 -6.26
CA HIS A 81 -1.31 1.77 -6.76
C HIS A 81 -1.67 0.29 -6.67
N GLU A 82 -2.19 -0.11 -5.51
CA GLU A 82 -2.42 -1.51 -5.18
C GLU A 82 -3.90 -1.76 -4.85
N PRO A 83 -4.55 -2.72 -5.54
CA PRO A 83 -5.85 -3.20 -5.11
C PRO A 83 -5.69 -3.98 -3.80
N SER A 84 -6.78 -4.09 -3.02
CA SER A 84 -6.91 -4.89 -1.79
C SER A 84 -6.58 -4.18 -0.45
N SER A 85 -6.56 -4.97 0.63
CA SER A 85 -6.19 -4.56 1.98
C SER A 85 -4.71 -4.22 2.05
N HIS A 86 -4.41 -3.23 2.87
CA HIS A 86 -3.06 -2.82 3.23
C HIS A 86 -2.89 -2.93 4.73
N TRP A 87 -1.68 -3.23 5.17
CA TRP A 87 -1.33 -3.21 6.57
C TRP A 87 0.11 -2.77 6.75
N VAL A 88 0.42 -2.36 7.97
CA VAL A 88 1.72 -1.82 8.33
C VAL A 88 2.40 -2.78 9.29
N GLU A 89 3.70 -3.01 9.08
CA GLU A 89 4.51 -3.85 9.96
C GLU A 89 5.83 -3.17 10.29
N ILE A 90 6.25 -3.34 11.54
CA ILE A 90 7.62 -3.10 11.98
C ILE A 90 8.26 -4.50 12.07
N VAL A 91 8.95 -4.89 11.02
CA VAL A 91 9.57 -6.20 10.91
C VAL A 91 10.85 -6.21 11.76
N PRO A 92 10.96 -7.08 12.78
CA PRO A 92 12.14 -7.12 13.64
C PRO A 92 13.34 -7.73 12.91
N ARG A 93 14.56 -7.47 13.41
CA ARG A 93 15.75 -8.22 12.98
C ARG A 93 15.52 -9.72 13.14
N GLN A 94 15.94 -10.48 12.14
CA GLN A 94 15.84 -11.94 12.17
C GLN A 94 17.23 -12.56 12.05
N GLN A 95 17.43 -13.68 12.74
CA GLN A 95 18.63 -14.50 12.59
C GLN A 95 18.30 -15.78 11.84
N HIS A 96 19.12 -16.10 10.85
CA HIS A 96 18.97 -17.28 10.01
C HIS A 96 20.19 -18.20 10.13
N PRO A 97 20.00 -19.53 10.28
CA PRO A 97 21.10 -20.47 10.22
C PRO A 97 21.89 -20.37 8.92
N ALA A 98 23.20 -20.61 8.97
CA ALA A 98 24.04 -20.64 7.77
C ALA A 98 23.49 -21.61 6.70
N GLY A 99 23.37 -21.13 5.46
CA GLY A 99 22.79 -21.87 4.34
C GLY A 99 21.27 -21.83 4.26
N SER A 100 20.60 -20.95 5.01
CA SER A 100 19.17 -20.67 4.81
C SER A 100 18.90 -20.06 3.43
N THR A 101 17.70 -20.28 2.93
CA THR A 101 17.21 -19.73 1.65
C THR A 101 15.89 -19.02 1.85
N ILE A 102 15.54 -18.15 0.89
CA ILE A 102 14.21 -17.59 0.71
C ILE A 102 13.66 -17.98 -0.66
N THR A 103 12.35 -18.15 -0.74
CA THR A 103 11.62 -18.39 -1.98
C THR A 103 11.24 -17.04 -2.62
N VAL A 104 11.53 -16.88 -3.91
CA VAL A 104 11.27 -15.66 -4.68
C VAL A 104 10.68 -15.98 -6.06
N GLY A 105 10.19 -14.97 -6.79
CA GLY A 105 9.73 -15.09 -8.18
C GLY A 105 8.21 -15.13 -8.29
N ALA A 106 7.66 -15.94 -9.20
CA ALA A 106 6.22 -16.05 -9.44
C ALA A 106 5.79 -17.50 -9.70
N THR A 107 4.48 -17.74 -9.60
CA THR A 107 3.83 -19.01 -9.95
C THR A 107 3.22 -18.97 -11.36
N GLU A 108 2.59 -20.08 -11.76
CA GLU A 108 1.82 -20.17 -13.01
C GLU A 108 0.53 -19.31 -13.02
N ASP A 109 0.11 -18.80 -11.85
CA ASP A 109 -1.09 -17.97 -11.71
C ASP A 109 -0.83 -16.49 -12.00
N ALA A 110 0.44 -16.08 -12.13
CA ALA A 110 0.81 -14.70 -12.46
C ALA A 110 0.46 -14.35 -13.91
N GLU A 111 0.17 -13.07 -14.17
CA GLU A 111 -0.14 -12.57 -15.51
C GLU A 111 1.00 -12.87 -16.51
N MET A 112 2.24 -12.69 -16.05
CA MET A 112 3.44 -13.15 -16.72
C MET A 112 4.05 -14.26 -15.84
N PRO A 113 3.79 -15.54 -16.15
CA PRO A 113 4.19 -16.67 -15.32
C PRO A 113 5.70 -16.75 -15.08
N GLY A 114 6.07 -17.44 -14.00
CA GLY A 114 7.44 -17.78 -13.66
C GLY A 114 7.55 -19.08 -12.88
N VAL A 115 8.76 -19.35 -12.39
CA VAL A 115 9.07 -20.49 -11.51
C VAL A 115 9.67 -19.97 -10.22
N LEU A 116 9.10 -20.42 -9.09
CA LEU A 116 9.64 -20.11 -7.77
C LEU A 116 11.10 -20.56 -7.67
N THR A 117 11.95 -19.63 -7.24
CA THR A 117 13.40 -19.80 -7.15
C THR A 117 13.82 -19.69 -5.68
N GLU A 118 14.76 -20.54 -5.26
CA GLU A 118 15.37 -20.46 -3.93
C GLU A 118 16.70 -19.70 -4.04
N ILE A 119 16.83 -18.60 -3.31
CA ILE A 119 18.07 -17.81 -3.24
C ILE A 119 18.62 -17.79 -1.81
N PRO A 120 19.93 -17.62 -1.60
CA PRO A 120 20.51 -17.54 -0.26
C PRO A 120 19.90 -16.41 0.58
N GLN A 121 19.69 -16.68 1.87
CA GLN A 121 19.35 -15.65 2.87
C GLN A 121 20.59 -15.28 3.69
N VAL A 122 20.66 -14.02 4.12
CA VAL A 122 21.71 -13.50 5.00
C VAL A 122 21.57 -14.05 6.43
N GLU A 123 22.67 -14.06 7.21
CA GLU A 123 22.66 -14.56 8.60
C GLU A 123 21.83 -13.68 9.54
N GLU A 124 21.85 -12.37 9.32
CA GLU A 124 21.06 -11.39 10.07
C GLU A 124 20.41 -10.42 9.09
N THR A 125 19.10 -10.20 9.23
CA THR A 125 18.37 -9.16 8.49
C THR A 125 18.21 -7.91 9.34
N ALA A 126 18.14 -6.76 8.67
CA ALA A 126 17.83 -5.49 9.29
C ALA A 126 16.38 -5.43 9.80
N ARG A 127 16.15 -4.61 10.82
CA ARG A 127 14.80 -4.16 11.21
C ARG A 127 14.31 -3.13 10.20
N TYR A 128 13.03 -3.19 9.82
CA TYR A 128 12.46 -2.22 8.88
C TYR A 128 10.95 -2.02 9.07
N ILE A 129 10.46 -0.89 8.59
CA ILE A 129 9.03 -0.55 8.52
C ILE A 129 8.59 -0.76 7.07
N THR A 130 7.45 -1.40 6.86
CA THR A 130 6.87 -1.62 5.52
C THR A 130 5.36 -1.50 5.55
N SER A 131 4.77 -1.15 4.41
CA SER A 131 3.37 -1.47 4.11
C SER A 131 3.31 -2.68 3.19
N SER A 132 2.41 -3.61 3.51
CA SER A 132 2.18 -4.85 2.77
C SER A 132 0.75 -4.88 2.24
N TYR A 133 0.51 -5.62 1.16
CA TYR A 133 -0.82 -5.75 0.55
C TYR A 133 -1.11 -7.18 0.08
N SER A 134 -2.39 -7.48 -0.17
CA SER A 134 -2.89 -8.86 -0.31
C SER A 134 -3.22 -9.32 -1.73
N GLU A 135 -3.15 -8.46 -2.74
CA GLU A 135 -3.35 -8.86 -4.14
C GLU A 135 -2.06 -9.49 -4.69
N PHE A 136 -1.85 -10.75 -4.35
CA PHE A 136 -0.58 -11.41 -4.62
C PHE A 136 -0.35 -11.72 -6.11
N ALA A 137 -1.39 -11.80 -6.94
CA ALA A 137 -1.29 -11.98 -8.40
C ALA A 137 -0.25 -13.04 -8.87
N GLY A 138 -0.15 -14.17 -8.15
CA GLY A 138 0.80 -15.25 -8.44
C GLY A 138 2.22 -15.06 -7.88
N PHE A 139 2.51 -13.98 -7.17
CA PHE A 139 3.76 -13.74 -6.45
C PHE A 139 3.69 -14.29 -5.00
N PRO A 140 4.83 -14.64 -4.37
CA PRO A 140 4.88 -15.01 -2.96
C PRO A 140 4.36 -13.92 -2.02
N ALA A 141 3.52 -14.31 -1.07
CA ALA A 141 2.99 -13.42 -0.05
C ALA A 141 3.94 -13.26 1.16
N PRO A 142 3.91 -12.13 1.88
CA PRO A 142 3.23 -10.89 1.52
C PRO A 142 4.02 -10.06 0.50
N LEU A 143 3.33 -9.23 -0.28
CA LEU A 143 3.99 -8.26 -1.16
C LEU A 143 4.25 -6.96 -0.39
N THR A 144 5.49 -6.50 -0.48
CA THR A 144 5.99 -5.21 0.02
C THR A 144 6.54 -4.38 -1.12
N ASN A 145 6.40 -3.07 -0.99
CA ASN A 145 6.67 -2.07 -2.00
C ASN A 145 7.68 -1.01 -1.49
N GLY A 146 8.54 -1.44 -0.57
CA GLY A 146 9.56 -0.62 0.08
C GLY A 146 9.17 -0.20 1.49
N GLY A 147 9.80 0.86 1.99
CA GLY A 147 9.72 1.23 3.40
C GLY A 147 10.93 2.01 3.87
N LEU A 148 11.30 1.82 5.14
CA LEU A 148 12.49 2.40 5.76
C LEU A 148 13.13 1.35 6.66
N ASN A 149 14.44 1.11 6.50
CA ASN A 149 15.17 0.20 7.37
C ASN A 149 15.99 0.95 8.45
N GLU A 150 16.52 0.20 9.40
CA GLU A 150 17.28 0.74 10.53
C GLU A 150 18.62 1.38 10.16
N HIS A 151 19.07 1.20 8.92
CA HIS A 151 20.28 1.85 8.39
C HIS A 151 19.96 3.21 7.74
N GLY A 152 18.70 3.65 7.79
CA GLY A 152 18.27 4.89 7.15
C GLY A 152 18.08 4.77 5.64
N VAL A 153 17.98 3.55 5.11
CA VAL A 153 17.67 3.33 3.69
C VAL A 153 16.16 3.30 3.52
N ALA A 154 15.64 4.28 2.79
CA ALA A 154 14.25 4.34 2.38
C ALA A 154 14.09 3.82 0.94
N ALA A 155 12.96 3.17 0.66
CA ALA A 155 12.66 2.61 -0.66
C ALA A 155 11.23 2.87 -1.08
N ARG A 156 11.07 3.09 -2.39
CA ARG A 156 9.81 3.11 -3.10
C ARG A 156 9.91 2.27 -4.35
N ASP A 157 9.06 1.26 -4.49
CA ASP A 157 8.81 0.70 -5.82
C ASP A 157 7.99 1.70 -6.65
N VAL A 158 8.24 1.74 -7.96
CA VAL A 158 7.48 2.50 -8.93
C VAL A 158 7.37 1.69 -10.21
N TRP A 159 6.16 1.60 -10.74
CA TRP A 159 5.95 0.94 -12.01
C TRP A 159 6.73 1.63 -13.14
N SER A 160 7.38 0.83 -13.97
CA SER A 160 8.10 1.26 -15.17
C SER A 160 7.96 0.20 -16.23
N ASN A 161 7.10 0.46 -17.22
CA ASN A 161 6.80 -0.53 -18.24
C ASN A 161 7.87 -0.54 -19.32
N SER A 162 8.33 -1.74 -19.65
CA SER A 162 9.12 -1.96 -20.85
C SER A 162 8.26 -1.83 -22.10
N ARG A 163 8.91 -1.59 -23.23
CA ARG A 163 8.31 -1.70 -24.56
C ARG A 163 7.72 -3.10 -24.81
N GLU A 164 6.71 -3.16 -25.67
CA GLU A 164 5.95 -4.38 -25.95
C GLU A 164 6.82 -5.51 -26.51
N GLU A 165 7.85 -5.19 -27.30
CA GLU A 165 8.76 -6.19 -27.85
C GLU A 165 9.52 -6.97 -26.76
N LEU A 166 9.80 -6.34 -25.61
CA LEU A 166 10.38 -7.06 -24.47
C LEU A 166 9.35 -7.95 -23.79
N TRP A 167 8.05 -7.61 -23.80
CA TRP A 167 7.02 -8.52 -23.28
C TRP A 167 6.90 -9.78 -24.12
N ASP A 168 6.96 -9.64 -25.45
CA ASP A 168 6.94 -10.76 -26.38
C ASP A 168 8.16 -11.68 -26.22
N MET A 169 9.28 -11.12 -25.75
CA MET A 169 10.51 -11.86 -25.45
C MET A 169 10.48 -12.56 -24.07
N THR A 170 9.66 -12.09 -23.13
CA THR A 170 9.63 -12.62 -21.76
C THR A 170 9.25 -14.11 -21.75
N PRO A 171 10.10 -14.99 -21.19
CA PRO A 171 9.79 -16.42 -21.12
C PRO A 171 8.66 -16.71 -20.12
N LEU A 172 7.97 -17.83 -20.28
CA LEU A 172 6.93 -18.27 -19.34
C LEU A 172 7.51 -18.94 -18.08
N ASP A 173 8.79 -19.30 -18.12
CA ASP A 173 9.54 -19.95 -17.05
C ASP A 173 10.64 -19.02 -16.50
N GLN A 174 10.29 -17.75 -16.27
CA GLN A 174 11.15 -16.76 -15.61
C GLN A 174 11.66 -17.28 -14.26
N THR A 175 12.86 -16.86 -13.87
CA THR A 175 13.46 -17.20 -12.57
C THR A 175 13.99 -15.95 -11.87
N GLY A 176 14.32 -16.10 -10.59
CA GLY A 176 14.87 -15.01 -9.79
C GLY A 176 13.82 -14.10 -9.16
N PRO A 177 14.25 -13.08 -8.41
CA PRO A 177 13.35 -12.25 -7.63
C PRO A 177 12.38 -11.43 -8.48
N SER A 178 11.18 -11.18 -7.92
CA SER A 178 10.24 -10.19 -8.43
C SER A 178 10.56 -8.79 -7.89
N TYR A 179 9.90 -7.75 -8.41
CA TYR A 179 10.03 -6.37 -7.89
C TYR A 179 9.75 -6.26 -6.37
N SER A 180 8.79 -7.02 -5.88
CA SER A 180 8.44 -7.01 -4.46
C SER A 180 9.48 -7.76 -3.62
N ASP A 181 10.03 -8.87 -4.15
CA ASP A 181 11.16 -9.56 -3.52
C ASP A 181 12.38 -8.65 -3.42
N LEU A 182 12.69 -7.92 -4.51
CA LEU A 182 13.81 -6.98 -4.55
C LEU A 182 13.63 -5.85 -3.53
N SER A 183 12.43 -5.26 -3.43
CA SER A 183 12.11 -4.25 -2.40
C SER A 183 12.30 -4.79 -0.98
N ARG A 184 11.78 -6.00 -0.72
CA ARG A 184 11.92 -6.67 0.58
C ARG A 184 13.39 -6.91 0.92
N ILE A 185 14.14 -7.44 -0.03
CA ILE A 185 15.55 -7.78 0.13
C ILE A 185 16.40 -6.53 0.37
N ALA A 186 16.10 -5.41 -0.32
CA ALA A 186 16.75 -4.13 -0.04
C ALA A 186 16.52 -3.70 1.42
N MET A 187 15.29 -3.77 1.93
CA MET A 187 14.99 -3.45 3.33
C MET A 187 15.69 -4.39 4.32
N GLU A 188 15.76 -5.69 4.00
CA GLU A 188 16.40 -6.71 4.83
C GLU A 188 17.94 -6.60 4.87
N ARG A 189 18.58 -6.08 3.82
CA ARG A 189 20.03 -6.25 3.60
C ARG A 189 20.84 -4.98 3.37
N ALA A 190 20.23 -3.92 2.82
CA ALA A 190 20.98 -2.74 2.38
C ALA A 190 21.36 -1.82 3.55
N THR A 191 22.57 -1.29 3.51
CA THR A 191 23.10 -0.31 4.48
C THR A 191 23.26 1.11 3.92
N SER A 192 23.10 1.27 2.60
CA SER A 192 23.00 2.55 1.90
C SER A 192 22.13 2.40 0.64
N ALA A 193 21.75 3.51 0.00
CA ALA A 193 21.00 3.49 -1.25
C ALA A 193 21.82 2.86 -2.40
N ARG A 194 23.13 3.11 -2.46
CA ARG A 194 24.03 2.41 -3.38
C ARG A 194 24.13 0.91 -3.09
N ASP A 195 24.21 0.53 -1.82
CA ASP A 195 24.26 -0.88 -1.41
C ASP A 195 22.99 -1.63 -1.85
N ALA A 196 21.82 -0.96 -1.82
CA ALA A 196 20.59 -1.52 -2.38
C ALA A 196 20.75 -1.81 -3.88
N VAL A 197 21.22 -0.85 -4.69
CA VAL A 197 21.47 -1.06 -6.14
C VAL A 197 22.41 -2.23 -6.39
N ASP A 198 23.49 -2.33 -5.63
CA ASP A 198 24.50 -3.37 -5.80
C ASP A 198 23.94 -4.76 -5.45
N ILE A 199 23.22 -4.88 -4.34
CA ILE A 199 22.56 -6.12 -3.93
C ILE A 199 21.52 -6.55 -4.98
N LEU A 200 20.70 -5.63 -5.47
CA LEU A 200 19.64 -5.96 -6.42
C LEU A 200 20.21 -6.34 -7.79
N GLY A 201 21.19 -5.58 -8.29
CA GLY A 201 21.90 -5.89 -9.54
C GLY A 201 22.54 -7.27 -9.51
N ASP A 202 23.28 -7.60 -8.46
CA ASP A 202 23.92 -8.92 -8.28
C ASP A 202 22.88 -10.05 -8.27
N LEU A 203 21.72 -9.85 -7.64
CA LEU A 203 20.64 -10.85 -7.60
C LEU A 203 20.00 -11.06 -8.96
N VAL A 204 19.78 -9.98 -9.72
CA VAL A 204 19.26 -10.07 -11.09
C VAL A 204 20.26 -10.77 -12.00
N ASP A 205 21.55 -10.44 -11.91
CA ASP A 205 22.61 -11.04 -12.71
C ASP A 205 22.80 -12.54 -12.38
N GLU A 206 22.70 -12.94 -11.11
CA GLU A 206 22.91 -14.33 -10.69
C GLU A 206 21.68 -15.22 -10.90
N HIS A 207 20.47 -14.70 -10.67
CA HIS A 207 19.26 -15.51 -10.57
C HIS A 207 18.20 -15.20 -11.64
N GLY A 208 18.38 -14.13 -12.41
CA GLY A 208 17.38 -13.59 -13.31
C GLY A 208 16.40 -12.65 -12.62
N TYR A 209 15.38 -12.21 -13.35
CA TYR A 209 14.34 -11.32 -12.86
C TYR A 209 12.97 -11.83 -13.29
N THR A 210 12.04 -11.96 -12.33
CA THR A 210 10.65 -12.32 -12.59
C THR A 210 9.80 -11.07 -12.70
N THR A 211 9.39 -10.73 -13.93
CA THR A 211 8.70 -9.48 -14.23
C THR A 211 7.20 -9.63 -14.47
N TYR A 212 6.48 -8.52 -14.38
CA TYR A 212 5.11 -8.34 -14.85
C TYR A 212 5.00 -7.31 -16.00
N GLY A 213 6.13 -6.90 -16.58
CA GLY A 213 6.20 -5.92 -17.68
C GLY A 213 7.37 -4.93 -17.57
N GLY A 214 8.10 -4.97 -16.45
CA GLY A 214 9.16 -4.04 -16.06
C GLY A 214 8.84 -3.45 -14.68
N ASN A 215 9.84 -2.89 -14.00
CA ASN A 215 9.64 -2.12 -12.79
C ASN A 215 10.77 -1.11 -12.58
N SER A 216 10.64 -0.28 -11.55
CA SER A 216 11.73 0.53 -11.04
C SER A 216 11.63 0.69 -9.52
N HIS A 217 12.74 1.05 -8.91
CA HIS A 217 12.85 1.38 -7.50
C HIS A 217 13.56 2.71 -7.34
N LEU A 218 13.08 3.53 -6.40
CA LEU A 218 13.74 4.73 -5.94
C LEU A 218 14.20 4.51 -4.50
N PHE A 219 15.51 4.39 -4.33
CA PHE A 219 16.17 4.26 -3.03
C PHE A 219 16.73 5.60 -2.60
N ALA A 220 16.77 5.85 -1.30
CA ALA A 220 17.41 7.01 -0.73
C ALA A 220 18.01 6.71 0.63
N ASP A 221 19.13 7.35 0.93
CA ASP A 221 19.70 7.43 2.26
C ASP A 221 19.98 8.91 2.60
N ALA A 222 20.72 9.16 3.69
CA ALA A 222 20.98 10.52 4.15
C ALA A 222 21.87 11.33 3.19
N GLU A 223 22.59 10.70 2.26
CA GLU A 223 23.58 11.34 1.38
C GLU A 223 23.12 11.41 -0.08
N GLU A 224 22.38 10.40 -0.55
CA GLU A 224 22.08 10.23 -1.97
C GLU A 224 20.77 9.46 -2.23
N GLY A 225 20.32 9.54 -3.47
CA GLY A 225 19.26 8.69 -4.01
C GLY A 225 19.77 7.83 -5.15
N TRP A 226 19.02 6.79 -5.50
CA TRP A 226 19.29 5.93 -6.65
C TRP A 226 17.99 5.51 -7.32
N VAL A 227 17.90 5.75 -8.62
CA VAL A 227 16.90 5.10 -9.48
C VAL A 227 17.48 3.78 -9.93
N PHE A 228 16.72 2.69 -9.81
CA PHE A 228 17.03 1.37 -10.35
C PHE A 228 15.87 0.95 -11.25
N VAL A 229 16.11 0.62 -12.51
CA VAL A 229 15.07 0.23 -13.48
C VAL A 229 15.37 -1.17 -13.98
N GLU A 230 14.41 -2.07 -13.83
CA GLU A 230 14.45 -3.43 -14.36
C GLU A 230 13.55 -3.57 -15.59
N PHE A 231 14.13 -4.08 -16.66
CA PHE A 231 13.40 -4.30 -17.90
C PHE A 231 12.96 -5.76 -18.02
N SER A 232 11.84 -5.97 -18.72
CA SER A 232 11.35 -7.30 -19.09
C SER A 232 12.18 -7.90 -20.24
N GLY A 233 11.76 -9.06 -20.77
CA GLY A 233 12.43 -9.74 -21.88
C GLY A 233 13.24 -10.97 -21.49
N GLY A 234 13.39 -11.26 -20.20
CA GLY A 234 14.08 -12.46 -19.71
C GLY A 234 15.60 -12.44 -19.89
N GLU A 235 16.16 -11.28 -20.22
CA GLU A 235 17.60 -11.09 -20.47
C GLU A 235 18.35 -10.54 -19.24
N GLY A 236 17.69 -10.39 -18.08
CA GLY A 236 18.32 -9.84 -16.87
C GLY A 236 18.74 -8.37 -17.01
N LEU A 237 17.98 -7.58 -17.78
CA LEU A 237 18.31 -6.20 -18.08
C LEU A 237 17.94 -5.28 -16.93
N TRP A 238 18.91 -4.50 -16.45
CA TRP A 238 18.68 -3.45 -15.46
C TRP A 238 19.66 -2.29 -15.65
N ALA A 239 19.30 -1.12 -15.14
CA ALA A 239 20.14 0.07 -15.10
C ALA A 239 19.84 0.90 -13.87
N ALA A 240 20.82 1.67 -13.41
CA ALA A 240 20.72 2.52 -12.24
C ALA A 240 21.42 3.88 -12.43
N GLU A 241 20.85 4.91 -11.82
CA GLU A 241 21.32 6.31 -11.87
C GLU A 241 21.31 6.88 -10.45
N ARG A 242 22.43 7.50 -10.05
CA ARG A 242 22.57 8.21 -8.78
C ARG A 242 21.89 9.57 -8.84
N LEU A 243 21.28 9.95 -7.73
CA LEU A 243 20.74 11.28 -7.47
C LEU A 243 21.55 11.91 -6.32
N GLY A 244 22.16 13.06 -6.60
CA GLY A 244 22.94 13.82 -5.65
C GLY A 244 22.11 14.79 -4.80
N PRO A 245 22.77 15.52 -3.90
CA PRO A 245 22.10 16.40 -2.95
C PRO A 245 21.38 17.59 -3.58
N ASP A 246 21.70 17.95 -4.83
CA ASP A 246 21.06 19.04 -5.59
C ASP A 246 19.93 18.53 -6.50
N ASP A 247 19.70 17.22 -6.56
CA ASP A 247 18.76 16.62 -7.49
C ASP A 247 17.35 16.53 -6.93
N VAL A 248 16.38 16.69 -7.84
CA VAL A 248 14.96 16.40 -7.63
C VAL A 248 14.55 15.41 -8.70
N ARG A 249 13.92 14.30 -8.31
CA ARG A 249 13.42 13.26 -9.22
C ARG A 249 11.97 12.95 -8.88
N VAL A 250 11.13 12.78 -9.88
CA VAL A 250 9.79 12.17 -9.74
C VAL A 250 9.74 10.97 -10.67
N SER A 251 9.31 9.84 -10.14
CA SER A 251 9.06 8.62 -10.89
C SER A 251 7.56 8.40 -10.94
N TYR A 252 6.96 8.60 -12.13
CA TYR A 252 5.55 8.34 -12.40
C TYR A 252 5.25 8.21 -13.92
N PRO A 253 5.82 7.23 -14.65
CA PRO A 253 6.59 6.06 -14.20
C PRO A 253 8.09 6.35 -13.93
N GLY A 254 8.82 5.38 -13.37
CA GLY A 254 10.27 5.48 -13.21
C GLY A 254 11.04 5.33 -14.51
N TYR A 255 12.14 6.06 -14.65
CA TYR A 255 12.89 6.17 -15.90
C TYR A 255 14.36 6.55 -15.67
N ILE A 256 15.17 6.26 -16.69
CA ILE A 256 16.51 6.81 -16.90
C ILE A 256 16.58 7.23 -18.36
N ARG A 257 17.03 8.46 -18.66
CA ARG A 257 17.27 8.90 -20.05
C ARG A 257 18.73 8.74 -20.37
N ASP A 258 19.53 9.76 -20.12
CA ASP A 258 20.92 9.88 -20.60
C ASP A 258 21.90 8.96 -19.86
N PHE A 259 21.91 7.67 -20.19
CA PHE A 259 22.81 6.68 -19.60
C PHE A 259 24.17 6.66 -20.33
N PRO A 260 25.32 6.83 -19.65
CA PRO A 260 26.65 6.76 -20.27
C PRO A 260 26.99 5.36 -20.80
N VAL A 261 27.39 5.26 -22.06
CA VAL A 261 27.71 3.98 -22.71
C VAL A 261 28.88 3.26 -22.03
N ASP A 262 29.85 4.00 -21.49
CA ASP A 262 31.02 3.47 -20.79
C ASP A 262 30.76 3.05 -19.32
N ALA A 263 29.55 3.31 -18.79
CA ALA A 263 29.13 2.82 -17.48
C ALA A 263 28.78 1.32 -17.49
N VAL A 264 28.41 0.74 -18.64
CA VAL A 264 28.14 -0.71 -18.77
C VAL A 264 29.45 -1.50 -18.63
N GLY A 265 29.50 -2.39 -17.64
CA GLY A 265 30.71 -3.15 -17.27
C GLY A 265 31.85 -2.26 -16.74
N GLY A 266 31.56 -1.00 -16.41
CA GLY A 266 32.51 0.00 -15.91
C GLY A 266 32.40 0.25 -14.40
N ASP A 267 33.31 1.07 -13.87
CA ASP A 267 33.33 1.50 -12.46
C ASP A 267 32.75 2.93 -12.30
N ASP A 268 31.73 3.29 -13.08
CA ASP A 268 31.12 4.62 -13.00
C ASP A 268 30.51 4.86 -11.61
N PRO A 269 30.78 6.02 -10.97
CA PRO A 269 30.28 6.30 -9.63
C PRO A 269 28.78 6.58 -9.60
N ASP A 270 28.22 7.11 -10.70
CA ASP A 270 26.86 7.65 -10.78
C ASP A 270 25.93 6.73 -11.58
N TYR A 271 26.47 5.77 -12.33
CA TYR A 271 25.68 4.86 -13.17
C TYR A 271 26.11 3.40 -13.01
N ARG A 272 25.14 2.49 -13.10
CA ARG A 272 25.36 1.03 -13.19
C ARG A 272 24.34 0.38 -14.10
N GLY A 273 24.64 -0.79 -14.64
CA GLY A 273 23.67 -1.56 -15.40
C GLY A 273 24.22 -2.92 -15.80
N SER A 274 23.33 -3.77 -16.30
CA SER A 274 23.68 -5.12 -16.72
C SER A 274 24.68 -5.12 -17.89
N ASP A 275 25.60 -6.08 -17.92
CA ASP A 275 26.67 -6.17 -18.93
C ASP A 275 26.14 -6.25 -20.37
N ASN A 276 24.94 -6.83 -20.55
CA ASN A 276 24.29 -7.01 -21.85
C ASN A 276 23.36 -5.84 -22.25
N LEU A 277 23.29 -4.76 -21.46
CA LEU A 277 22.37 -3.65 -21.69
C LEU A 277 22.55 -2.97 -23.05
N LEU A 278 23.77 -2.89 -23.59
CA LEU A 278 23.99 -2.32 -24.92
C LEU A 278 23.83 -3.35 -26.03
N ASP A 279 24.27 -4.58 -25.79
CA ASP A 279 24.25 -5.66 -26.76
C ASP A 279 22.82 -5.99 -27.19
N VAL A 280 21.88 -6.09 -26.24
CA VAL A 280 20.47 -6.33 -26.56
C VAL A 280 19.89 -5.19 -27.40
N ALA A 281 20.14 -3.93 -27.05
CA ALA A 281 19.66 -2.79 -27.83
C ALA A 281 20.19 -2.79 -29.28
N VAL A 282 21.45 -3.18 -29.48
CA VAL A 282 22.07 -3.30 -30.81
C VAL A 282 21.52 -4.48 -31.59
N GLU A 283 21.38 -5.65 -30.96
CA GLU A 283 20.85 -6.86 -31.61
C GLU A 283 19.40 -6.69 -32.06
N GLN A 284 18.59 -6.01 -31.27
CA GLN A 284 17.20 -5.66 -31.61
C GLN A 284 17.10 -4.50 -32.61
N GLY A 285 18.20 -3.79 -32.86
CA GLY A 285 18.24 -2.63 -33.76
C GLY A 285 17.54 -1.39 -33.20
N TRP A 286 17.38 -1.31 -31.87
CA TRP A 286 16.79 -0.16 -31.18
C TRP A 286 17.80 0.96 -30.96
N TRP A 287 19.09 0.62 -30.88
CA TRP A 287 20.17 1.58 -30.73
C TRP A 287 21.41 1.15 -31.53
N SER A 288 22.32 2.09 -31.79
CA SER A 288 23.59 1.84 -32.45
C SER A 288 24.69 2.75 -31.90
N ALA A 289 25.91 2.24 -31.80
CA ALA A 289 27.05 2.94 -31.20
C ALA A 289 27.50 4.23 -31.92
N ASP A 290 26.96 4.53 -33.09
CA ASP A 290 27.17 5.79 -33.80
C ASP A 290 26.19 6.91 -33.37
N GLN A 291 25.22 6.61 -32.50
CA GLN A 291 24.24 7.60 -32.01
C GLN A 291 24.77 8.52 -30.91
N GLY A 292 25.82 8.14 -30.20
CA GLY A 292 26.48 8.98 -29.20
C GLY A 292 27.21 8.21 -28.11
N ASP A 293 27.77 8.95 -27.17
CA ASP A 293 28.41 8.42 -25.96
C ASP A 293 27.40 8.16 -24.82
N THR A 294 26.11 8.43 -25.06
CA THR A 294 24.98 8.13 -24.17
C THR A 294 23.86 7.39 -24.93
N ILE A 295 23.03 6.67 -24.18
CA ILE A 295 21.83 5.97 -24.67
C ILE A 295 20.62 6.43 -23.86
N ASP A 296 19.53 6.83 -24.53
CA ASP A 296 18.25 7.16 -23.87
C ASP A 296 17.50 5.87 -23.51
N LEU A 297 17.63 5.39 -22.27
CA LEU A 297 17.03 4.11 -21.88
C LEU A 297 15.49 4.16 -21.88
N GLN A 298 14.88 5.30 -21.59
CA GLN A 298 13.43 5.48 -21.69
C GLN A 298 12.96 5.32 -23.13
N ALA A 299 13.67 5.91 -24.10
CA ALA A 299 13.34 5.79 -25.52
C ALA A 299 13.66 4.40 -26.10
N VAL A 300 14.71 3.74 -25.60
CA VAL A 300 15.18 2.45 -26.11
C VAL A 300 14.40 1.27 -25.54
N TYR A 301 14.12 1.27 -24.23
CA TYR A 301 13.53 0.13 -23.52
C TYR A 301 12.16 0.40 -22.91
N GLY A 302 11.81 1.65 -22.64
CA GLY A 302 10.54 2.03 -22.01
C GLY A 302 9.38 2.24 -22.99
N GLN A 303 8.22 2.55 -22.43
CA GLN A 303 7.07 3.09 -23.17
C GLN A 303 7.02 4.62 -23.09
N PRO A 304 6.32 5.32 -24.00
CA PRO A 304 6.05 6.76 -23.80
C PRO A 304 5.42 7.04 -22.45
N PHE A 305 5.71 8.20 -21.86
CA PHE A 305 5.03 8.61 -20.63
C PHE A 305 3.52 8.73 -20.85
N PRO A 306 2.69 8.44 -19.83
CA PRO A 306 1.24 8.36 -19.98
C PRO A 306 0.58 9.66 -20.46
N THR A 307 1.15 10.82 -20.11
CA THR A 307 0.73 12.12 -20.64
C THR A 307 1.92 12.96 -21.10
N ASP A 308 1.65 13.87 -22.03
CA ASP A 308 2.62 14.83 -22.55
C ASP A 308 3.11 15.78 -21.44
N GLU A 309 4.28 16.39 -21.64
CA GLU A 309 4.77 17.42 -20.73
C GLU A 309 3.79 18.60 -20.63
N PHE A 310 3.50 19.01 -19.39
CA PHE A 310 2.64 20.13 -19.04
C PHE A 310 3.37 21.12 -18.14
N ALA A 311 2.96 22.39 -18.17
CA ALA A 311 3.47 23.41 -17.25
C ALA A 311 2.76 23.34 -15.90
N VAL A 312 3.47 23.66 -14.82
CA VAL A 312 2.94 23.75 -13.45
C VAL A 312 1.66 24.60 -13.40
N GLY A 313 0.63 24.10 -12.71
CA GLY A 313 -0.67 24.77 -12.57
C GLY A 313 -1.57 24.73 -13.81
N THR A 314 -1.20 23.99 -14.85
CA THR A 314 -2.08 23.76 -16.02
C THR A 314 -3.18 22.78 -15.67
N VAL A 315 -4.43 23.10 -16.04
CA VAL A 315 -5.55 22.16 -15.96
C VAL A 315 -5.44 21.14 -17.10
N ALA A 316 -5.46 19.85 -16.79
CA ALA A 316 -5.38 18.79 -17.77
C ALA A 316 -6.54 18.87 -18.79
N SER A 317 -6.23 18.61 -20.07
CA SER A 317 -7.22 18.56 -21.15
C SER A 317 -8.34 17.57 -20.81
N ALA A 318 -9.60 17.85 -21.16
CA ALA A 318 -10.70 16.91 -20.94
C ALA A 318 -10.50 15.54 -21.62
N ASP A 319 -9.68 15.49 -22.68
CA ASP A 319 -9.40 14.28 -23.47
C ASP A 319 -8.16 13.50 -22.97
N ASP A 320 -7.43 14.02 -21.97
CA ASP A 320 -6.24 13.35 -21.44
C ASP A 320 -6.65 12.20 -20.50
N THR A 321 -6.40 10.97 -20.91
CA THR A 321 -6.78 9.74 -20.19
C THR A 321 -5.92 9.47 -18.94
N ALA A 322 -4.77 10.13 -18.84
CA ALA A 322 -3.75 9.93 -17.81
C ALA A 322 -3.24 11.26 -17.23
N PRO A 323 -4.13 12.13 -16.73
CA PRO A 323 -3.76 13.50 -16.37
C PRO A 323 -2.65 13.54 -15.33
N TYR A 324 -1.74 14.48 -15.53
CA TYR A 324 -0.61 14.81 -14.64
C TYR A 324 0.47 13.73 -14.48
N ARG A 325 0.40 12.62 -15.21
CA ARG A 325 1.36 11.50 -15.16
C ARG A 325 2.57 11.73 -16.08
N ASN A 326 3.22 12.87 -15.92
CA ASN A 326 4.48 13.16 -16.60
C ASN A 326 5.53 13.48 -15.54
N PRO A 327 6.55 12.61 -15.34
CA PRO A 327 7.50 12.80 -14.26
C PRO A 327 8.28 14.11 -14.40
N LEU A 328 8.62 14.55 -15.62
CA LEU A 328 9.40 15.76 -15.83
C LEU A 328 8.64 17.03 -15.43
N SER A 329 7.35 17.09 -15.74
CA SER A 329 6.49 18.19 -15.34
C SER A 329 6.30 18.26 -13.83
N LEU A 330 6.23 17.10 -13.16
CA LEU A 330 6.14 17.03 -11.71
C LEU A 330 7.46 17.39 -11.02
N GLU A 331 8.60 17.03 -11.62
CA GLU A 331 9.90 17.53 -11.17
C GLU A 331 10.03 19.04 -11.33
N GLU A 332 9.55 19.62 -12.43
CA GLU A 332 9.50 21.07 -12.61
C GLU A 332 8.63 21.73 -11.54
N GLU A 333 7.51 21.11 -11.16
CA GLU A 333 6.67 21.57 -10.03
C GLU A 333 7.45 21.58 -8.72
N LEU A 334 8.11 20.49 -8.35
CA LEU A 334 8.92 20.44 -7.12
C LEU A 334 10.10 21.43 -7.16
N ARG A 335 10.77 21.59 -8.31
CA ARG A 335 11.86 22.58 -8.48
C ARG A 335 11.37 24.03 -8.49
N SER A 336 10.08 24.26 -8.71
CA SER A 336 9.49 25.61 -8.68
C SER A 336 9.22 26.13 -7.26
N MET A 337 9.22 25.22 -6.28
CA MET A 337 9.06 25.52 -4.87
C MET A 337 10.36 26.10 -4.29
N ASP A 338 10.25 26.88 -3.22
CA ASP A 338 11.39 27.12 -2.33
C ASP A 338 11.80 25.79 -1.65
N ASP A 339 12.90 25.78 -0.87
CA ASP A 339 13.41 24.58 -0.20
C ASP A 339 12.28 23.74 0.44
N LEU A 340 12.18 22.47 0.03
CA LEU A 340 11.07 21.58 0.37
C LEU A 340 11.05 21.26 1.87
N THR A 341 9.88 21.40 2.51
CA THR A 341 9.67 20.98 3.90
C THR A 341 9.06 19.58 3.97
N LEU A 342 9.11 18.93 5.15
CA LEU A 342 8.42 17.65 5.38
C LEU A 342 6.91 17.77 5.12
N GLU A 343 6.34 18.90 5.53
CA GLU A 343 4.97 19.30 5.30
C GLU A 343 4.64 19.36 3.79
N ASP A 344 5.51 19.97 2.98
CA ASP A 344 5.34 20.03 1.52
C ASP A 344 5.44 18.64 0.87
N ALA A 345 6.38 17.81 1.32
CA ALA A 345 6.53 16.42 0.89
C ALA A 345 5.27 15.59 1.19
N MET A 346 4.70 15.71 2.39
CA MET A 346 3.44 15.07 2.77
C MET A 346 2.27 15.54 1.90
N ARG A 347 2.22 16.85 1.56
CA ARG A 347 1.20 17.41 0.69
C ARG A 347 1.31 16.88 -0.74
N PHE A 348 2.51 16.75 -1.27
CA PHE A 348 2.74 16.23 -2.61
C PHE A 348 2.22 14.78 -2.74
N VAL A 349 2.53 13.90 -1.79
CA VAL A 349 1.98 12.52 -1.75
C VAL A 349 0.45 12.53 -1.61
N ARG A 350 -0.11 13.52 -0.91
CA ARG A 350 -1.54 13.69 -0.67
C ARG A 350 -2.32 14.28 -1.84
N ASP A 351 -1.65 14.85 -2.84
CA ASP A 351 -2.28 15.66 -3.88
C ASP A 351 -3.45 14.93 -4.59
N PRO A 352 -4.65 15.53 -4.64
CA PRO A 352 -5.85 14.90 -5.20
C PRO A 352 -5.73 14.51 -6.68
N ARG A 353 -4.74 15.06 -7.41
CA ARG A 353 -4.45 14.68 -8.81
C ARG A 353 -4.11 13.20 -8.95
N TRP A 354 -3.55 12.57 -7.92
CA TRP A 354 -3.06 11.20 -7.99
C TRP A 354 -3.27 10.37 -6.72
N SER A 355 -3.58 10.99 -5.58
CA SER A 355 -3.95 10.27 -4.36
C SER A 355 -5.42 9.83 -4.46
N ASP A 356 -5.65 8.72 -5.17
CA ASP A 356 -6.98 8.21 -5.53
C ASP A 356 -7.29 6.82 -4.94
N ASP A 357 -8.42 6.21 -5.32
CA ASP A 357 -8.87 4.91 -4.79
C ASP A 357 -7.85 3.76 -4.94
N ARG A 358 -6.90 3.86 -5.87
CA ARG A 358 -5.87 2.83 -6.01
C ARG A 358 -4.69 3.04 -5.06
N ALA A 359 -4.54 4.22 -4.47
CA ALA A 359 -3.45 4.46 -3.53
C ALA A 359 -3.61 3.57 -2.29
N GLY A 360 -2.73 2.57 -2.21
CA GLY A 360 -2.76 1.54 -1.18
C GLY A 360 -2.28 2.03 0.18
N TYR A 361 -1.38 3.01 0.17
CA TYR A 361 -0.76 3.65 1.32
C TYR A 361 0.00 4.87 0.80
N GLY A 362 0.22 5.90 1.61
CA GLY A 362 1.14 7.00 1.28
C GLY A 362 2.29 7.02 2.28
N GLN A 363 3.51 7.32 1.84
CA GLN A 363 4.63 7.43 2.76
C GLN A 363 5.59 8.57 2.43
N VAL A 364 6.23 9.11 3.47
CA VAL A 364 7.32 10.08 3.39
C VAL A 364 8.38 9.75 4.43
N ALA A 365 9.64 9.71 4.03
CA ALA A 365 10.80 9.60 4.89
C ALA A 365 11.64 10.86 4.77
N GLU A 366 11.84 11.57 5.88
CA GLU A 366 12.90 12.57 6.01
C GLU A 366 14.13 11.87 6.58
N ILE A 367 15.14 11.67 5.74
CA ILE A 367 16.30 10.84 6.04
C ILE A 367 17.40 11.71 6.62
N ARG A 368 17.40 11.78 7.94
CA ARG A 368 18.32 12.55 8.76
C ARG A 368 19.74 11.97 8.75
N SER A 369 20.74 12.81 8.49
CA SER A 369 22.16 12.43 8.60
C SER A 369 22.70 12.47 10.04
N ASP A 370 21.98 13.12 10.95
CA ASP A 370 22.40 13.38 12.33
C ASP A 370 21.85 12.34 13.33
N VAL A 371 21.37 11.20 12.85
CA VAL A 371 20.81 10.13 13.69
C VAL A 371 21.93 9.32 14.36
N GLU A 372 22.05 9.43 15.70
CA GLU A 372 23.02 8.66 16.48
C GLU A 372 22.54 7.23 16.81
N ASP A 373 21.23 7.02 16.94
CA ASP A 373 20.61 5.72 17.20
C ASP A 373 19.58 5.37 16.12
N ALA A 374 19.73 4.20 15.51
CA ALA A 374 18.90 3.69 14.44
C ALA A 374 17.40 3.69 14.77
N GLY A 375 17.02 3.59 16.04
CA GLY A 375 15.64 3.64 16.50
C GLY A 375 14.90 4.93 16.15
N LEU A 376 15.61 6.02 15.86
CA LEU A 376 15.04 7.34 15.60
C LEU A 376 14.65 7.57 14.13
N HIS A 377 15.09 6.71 13.21
CA HIS A 377 14.65 6.77 11.81
C HIS A 377 13.12 6.64 11.74
N THR A 378 12.47 7.58 11.06
CA THR A 378 11.01 7.74 11.05
C THR A 378 10.45 7.62 9.64
N LEU A 379 9.44 6.76 9.47
CA LEU A 379 8.60 6.72 8.28
C LEU A 379 7.22 7.31 8.63
N TRP A 380 6.82 8.35 7.90
CA TRP A 380 5.47 8.89 7.98
C TRP A 380 4.57 8.12 7.03
N LEU A 381 3.51 7.51 7.54
CA LEU A 381 2.68 6.59 6.76
C LEU A 381 1.19 6.89 6.88
N ALA A 382 0.53 7.01 5.74
CA ALA A 382 -0.92 6.99 5.58
C ALA A 382 -1.36 5.59 5.12
N PRO A 383 -2.31 4.91 5.81
CA PRO A 383 -2.66 3.50 5.56
C PRO A 383 -3.51 3.23 4.30
N THR A 384 -3.77 4.27 3.50
CA THR A 384 -4.40 4.25 2.16
C THR A 384 -4.14 5.59 1.48
N ALA A 385 -4.96 5.99 0.50
CA ALA A 385 -4.93 7.29 -0.15
C ALA A 385 -4.79 8.42 0.89
N ALA A 386 -3.64 9.09 0.86
CA ALA A 386 -3.31 10.16 1.80
C ALA A 386 -4.30 11.34 1.72
N VAL A 387 -5.03 11.50 0.61
CA VAL A 387 -6.08 12.53 0.45
C VAL A 387 -7.11 12.53 1.57
N THR A 388 -7.38 11.36 2.18
CA THR A 388 -8.31 11.23 3.32
C THR A 388 -7.73 10.45 4.50
N ALA A 389 -6.42 10.29 4.57
CA ALA A 389 -5.76 9.59 5.67
C ALA A 389 -4.66 10.49 6.30
N PRO A 390 -4.61 10.59 7.64
CA PRO A 390 -3.52 11.29 8.33
C PRO A 390 -2.22 10.48 8.25
N TYR A 391 -1.09 11.16 8.38
CA TYR A 391 0.21 10.48 8.48
C TYR A 391 0.50 10.09 9.92
N VAL A 392 0.75 8.80 10.15
CA VAL A 392 1.24 8.26 11.41
C VAL A 392 2.77 8.25 11.38
N PRO A 393 3.47 8.88 12.35
CA PRO A 393 4.91 8.72 12.49
C PRO A 393 5.21 7.34 13.06
N ILE A 394 5.96 6.53 12.32
CA ILE A 394 6.39 5.20 12.74
C ILE A 394 7.91 5.22 12.80
N MET A 395 8.46 5.03 13.99
CA MET A 395 9.90 5.02 14.22
C MET A 395 10.43 3.59 14.23
N ILE A 396 11.66 3.37 13.78
CA ILE A 396 12.29 2.04 13.82
C ILE A 396 12.32 1.50 15.25
N GLY A 397 12.46 2.35 16.26
CA GLY A 397 12.45 1.97 17.67
C GLY A 397 11.07 1.62 18.23
N SER A 398 9.97 1.95 17.53
CA SER A 398 8.61 1.63 17.97
C SER A 398 8.39 0.12 17.97
N GLN A 399 7.82 -0.41 19.05
CA GLN A 399 7.70 -1.85 19.28
C GLN A 399 6.42 -2.45 18.70
N GLU A 400 5.41 -1.62 18.43
CA GLU A 400 4.13 -2.05 17.88
C GLU A 400 3.43 -0.90 17.13
N VAL A 401 2.45 -1.29 16.31
CA VAL A 401 1.44 -0.42 15.69
C VAL A 401 0.07 -0.96 16.13
N PRO A 402 -0.96 -0.13 16.35
CA PRO A 402 -2.28 -0.63 16.74
C PRO A 402 -2.84 -1.69 15.79
N VAL A 403 -3.59 -2.64 16.34
CA VAL A 403 -4.14 -3.77 15.60
C VAL A 403 -5.05 -3.33 14.45
N GLU A 404 -5.67 -2.16 14.56
CA GLU A 404 -6.49 -1.50 13.56
C GLU A 404 -5.74 -1.19 12.24
N TYR A 405 -4.41 -1.15 12.28
CA TYR A 405 -3.52 -0.95 11.13
C TYR A 405 -2.88 -2.27 10.65
N SER A 406 -3.17 -3.39 11.32
CA SER A 406 -2.78 -4.73 10.89
C SER A 406 -3.73 -5.31 9.84
N GLN A 407 -3.37 -6.45 9.26
CA GLN A 407 -4.16 -7.09 8.20
C GLN A 407 -5.56 -7.45 8.72
N HIS A 408 -6.60 -6.97 8.04
CA HIS A 408 -7.98 -7.38 8.28
C HIS A 408 -8.54 -8.15 7.09
N ARG A 409 -9.55 -8.99 7.33
CA ARG A 409 -10.16 -9.80 6.28
C ARG A 409 -10.98 -8.95 5.30
N TYR A 410 -11.55 -7.83 5.76
CA TYR A 410 -12.16 -6.85 4.86
C TYR A 410 -11.13 -6.30 3.87
N LEU A 411 -11.50 -6.23 2.59
CA LEU A 411 -10.63 -5.84 1.46
C LEU A 411 -9.48 -6.79 1.14
N THR A 412 -9.19 -7.80 1.97
CA THR A 412 -8.19 -8.83 1.64
C THR A 412 -8.60 -9.63 0.41
N SER A 413 -7.69 -9.76 -0.56
CA SER A 413 -7.97 -10.45 -1.81
C SER A 413 -8.33 -11.91 -1.57
N GLY A 414 -9.33 -12.40 -2.31
CA GLY A 414 -9.87 -13.75 -2.17
C GLY A 414 -10.62 -14.04 -0.86
N ALA A 415 -10.57 -13.15 0.14
CA ALA A 415 -11.13 -13.41 1.47
C ALA A 415 -12.62 -13.74 1.41
N ALA A 416 -13.40 -13.06 0.58
CA ALA A 416 -14.85 -13.26 0.43
C ALA A 416 -15.27 -14.73 0.13
N SER A 417 -14.34 -15.56 -0.36
CA SER A 417 -14.58 -16.98 -0.68
C SER A 417 -14.33 -17.97 0.47
N THR A 418 -13.75 -17.51 1.59
CA THR A 418 -13.34 -18.35 2.73
C THR A 418 -14.08 -17.98 4.03
N TYR A 419 -13.66 -18.49 5.18
CA TYR A 419 -14.19 -18.11 6.51
C TYR A 419 -13.03 -17.64 7.41
N LEU A 420 -13.34 -16.81 8.42
CA LEU A 420 -12.36 -16.36 9.41
C LEU A 420 -11.93 -17.53 10.31
N GLU A 421 -10.63 -17.69 10.52
CA GLU A 421 -10.09 -18.59 11.55
C GLU A 421 -10.37 -17.99 12.95
N PRO A 422 -11.02 -18.72 13.89
CA PRO A 422 -11.42 -18.18 15.19
C PRO A 422 -10.34 -17.47 16.02
N GLU A 423 -9.06 -17.76 15.81
CA GLU A 423 -7.96 -17.09 16.51
C GLU A 423 -7.87 -15.59 16.17
N TYR A 424 -8.34 -15.17 15.00
CA TYR A 424 -8.34 -13.76 14.56
C TYR A 424 -9.64 -13.03 14.87
N ALA A 425 -10.54 -13.61 15.66
CA ALA A 425 -11.87 -13.05 15.91
C ALA A 425 -11.83 -11.69 16.64
N GLU A 426 -10.88 -11.49 17.56
CA GLU A 426 -10.75 -10.21 18.28
C GLU A 426 -10.13 -9.13 17.39
N GLN A 427 -9.12 -9.49 16.59
CA GLN A 427 -8.54 -8.60 15.58
C GLN A 427 -9.59 -8.15 14.58
N GLU A 428 -10.32 -9.08 13.95
CA GLU A 428 -11.37 -8.76 12.99
C GLU A 428 -12.57 -8.00 13.61
N ALA A 429 -12.71 -8.00 14.94
CA ALA A 429 -13.72 -7.22 15.64
C ALA A 429 -13.32 -5.75 15.84
N THR A 430 -12.03 -5.41 15.67
CA THR A 430 -11.55 -4.03 15.74
C THR A 430 -11.91 -3.24 14.49
N GLU A 431 -11.78 -1.92 14.57
CA GLU A 431 -11.96 -1.06 13.40
C GLU A 431 -10.78 -1.25 12.44
N TYR A 432 -11.03 -1.35 11.13
CA TYR A 432 -9.95 -1.48 10.16
C TYR A 432 -9.63 -0.12 9.53
N ALA A 433 -8.44 0.42 9.80
CA ALA A 433 -8.02 1.76 9.38
C ALA A 433 -8.15 1.97 7.87
N THR A 434 -7.61 1.08 7.04
CA THR A 434 -7.71 1.19 5.56
C THR A 434 -9.17 1.20 5.10
N GLN A 435 -10.05 0.37 5.69
CA GLN A 435 -11.48 0.41 5.35
C GLN A 435 -12.13 1.73 5.75
N THR A 436 -11.84 2.24 6.96
CA THR A 436 -12.39 3.52 7.44
C THR A 436 -11.98 4.68 6.54
N TYR A 437 -10.69 4.79 6.22
CA TYR A 437 -10.21 5.86 5.36
C TYR A 437 -10.63 5.71 3.91
N LYS A 438 -10.77 4.49 3.36
CA LYS A 438 -11.41 4.30 2.03
C LYS A 438 -12.87 4.74 2.02
N ARG A 439 -13.62 4.46 3.08
CA ARG A 439 -15.01 4.94 3.21
C ARG A 439 -15.06 6.47 3.29
N LEU A 440 -14.13 7.09 4.03
CA LEU A 440 -13.98 8.55 4.10
C LEU A 440 -13.65 9.14 2.73
N MET A 441 -12.74 8.52 1.99
CA MET A 441 -12.42 8.90 0.62
C MET A 441 -13.65 8.88 -0.28
N TYR A 442 -14.39 7.77 -0.33
CA TYR A 442 -15.56 7.66 -1.20
C TYR A 442 -16.64 8.70 -0.90
N ILE A 443 -16.92 9.02 0.37
CA ILE A 443 -17.89 10.06 0.69
C ILE A 443 -17.36 11.46 0.36
N THR A 444 -16.09 11.74 0.66
CA THR A 444 -15.43 13.03 0.41
C THR A 444 -15.38 13.32 -1.08
N CYS A 445 -14.82 12.40 -1.86
CA CYS A 445 -14.64 12.54 -3.30
C CYS A 445 -15.97 12.44 -4.08
N SER A 446 -17.09 12.08 -3.45
CA SER A 446 -18.40 12.10 -4.12
C SER A 446 -18.96 13.52 -4.32
N ARG A 447 -18.48 14.47 -3.52
CA ARG A 447 -18.78 15.92 -3.60
C ARG A 447 -17.55 16.70 -3.12
N PRO A 448 -16.43 16.65 -3.85
CA PRO A 448 -15.17 17.18 -3.37
C PRO A 448 -15.23 18.71 -3.20
N GLU A 449 -16.07 19.43 -3.96
CA GLU A 449 -16.38 20.85 -3.77
C GLU A 449 -16.88 21.17 -2.35
N ASP A 450 -17.65 20.25 -1.76
CA ASP A 450 -18.36 20.47 -0.50
C ASP A 450 -17.56 19.95 0.71
N TYR A 451 -16.77 18.89 0.52
CA TYR A 451 -16.19 18.12 1.62
C TYR A 451 -14.67 18.14 1.68
N LEU A 452 -13.97 18.21 0.54
CA LEU A 452 -12.51 18.01 0.51
C LEU A 452 -11.78 19.04 1.37
N GLY A 453 -12.09 20.34 1.22
CA GLY A 453 -11.39 21.40 1.94
C GLY A 453 -11.48 21.26 3.47
N GLU A 454 -12.62 20.81 4.01
CA GLU A 454 -12.80 20.58 5.44
C GLU A 454 -12.02 19.35 5.92
N VAL A 455 -12.06 18.26 5.15
CA VAL A 455 -11.29 17.04 5.45
C VAL A 455 -9.79 17.34 5.43
N THR A 456 -9.30 18.00 4.39
CA THR A 456 -7.89 18.42 4.28
C THR A 456 -7.46 19.30 5.43
N ALA A 457 -8.25 20.30 5.82
CA ALA A 457 -7.91 21.17 6.95
C ALA A 457 -7.77 20.41 8.27
N ASN A 458 -8.64 19.43 8.53
CA ASN A 458 -8.55 18.58 9.73
C ASN A 458 -7.34 17.64 9.68
N LEU A 459 -7.05 17.05 8.52
CA LEU A 459 -5.92 16.13 8.35
C LEU A 459 -4.57 16.85 8.41
N GLU A 460 -4.40 17.95 7.67
CA GLU A 460 -3.16 18.76 7.74
C GLU A 460 -2.99 19.36 9.16
N GLY A 461 -4.08 19.73 9.83
CA GLY A 461 -4.02 20.17 11.24
C GLY A 461 -3.61 19.06 12.20
N MET A 462 -4.07 17.82 11.98
CA MET A 462 -3.65 16.65 12.75
C MET A 462 -2.17 16.35 12.51
N ASP A 463 -1.74 16.33 11.24
CA ASP A 463 -0.34 16.11 10.88
C ASP A 463 0.57 17.18 11.50
N ALA A 464 0.17 18.45 11.49
CA ALA A 464 0.94 19.52 12.13
C ALA A 464 1.10 19.31 13.65
N ARG A 465 0.08 18.78 14.35
CA ARG A 465 0.21 18.36 15.76
C ARG A 465 1.19 17.19 15.89
N SER A 466 1.05 16.17 15.04
CA SER A 466 1.93 14.99 15.03
C SER A 466 3.39 15.35 14.80
N ILE A 467 3.68 16.25 13.86
CA ILE A 467 5.02 16.75 13.55
C ILE A 467 5.62 17.49 14.75
N ALA A 468 4.85 18.35 15.41
CA ALA A 468 5.33 19.07 16.59
C ALA A 468 5.67 18.11 17.75
N GLN A 469 4.79 17.15 18.03
CA GLN A 469 5.02 16.14 19.08
C GLN A 469 6.18 15.21 18.74
N TRP A 470 6.29 14.80 17.47
CA TRP A 470 7.41 14.00 16.99
C TRP A 470 8.75 14.68 17.23
N ARG A 471 8.89 15.97 16.90
CA ARG A 471 10.14 16.71 17.14
C ARG A 471 10.52 16.73 18.63
N GLU A 472 9.55 16.88 19.54
CA GLU A 472 9.80 16.83 20.99
C GLU A 472 10.18 15.42 21.46
N THR A 473 9.41 14.41 21.05
CA THR A 473 9.63 13.00 21.40
C THR A 473 10.98 12.49 20.91
N ILE A 474 11.41 12.85 19.71
CA ILE A 474 12.70 12.47 19.15
C ILE A 474 13.86 13.05 19.99
N ALA A 475 13.80 14.33 20.39
CA ALA A 475 14.83 14.94 21.21
C ALA A 475 14.92 14.30 22.62
N ASP A 476 13.78 13.94 23.20
CA ASP A 476 13.72 13.21 24.48
C ASP A 476 14.27 11.78 24.33
N ALA A 477 13.92 11.08 23.25
CA ALA A 477 14.42 9.74 22.94
C ALA A 477 15.94 9.74 22.67
N GLU A 478 16.48 10.73 21.96
CA GLU A 478 17.92 10.96 21.76
C GLU A 478 18.65 11.05 23.10
N THR A 479 18.08 11.79 24.07
CA THR A 479 18.65 11.91 25.42
C THR A 479 18.65 10.57 26.14
N LEU A 480 17.55 9.80 26.04
CA LEU A 480 17.45 8.48 26.67
C LEU A 480 18.43 7.47 26.06
N TYR A 481 18.59 7.45 24.74
CA TYR A 481 19.60 6.63 24.07
C TYR A 481 21.01 7.01 24.51
N ALA A 482 21.34 8.30 24.57
CA ALA A 482 22.65 8.79 25.03
C ALA A 482 22.95 8.40 26.48
N ASP A 483 21.93 8.33 27.35
CA ASP A 483 22.04 7.86 28.73
C ASP A 483 22.05 6.33 28.87
N GLY A 484 21.91 5.59 27.76
CA GLY A 484 21.89 4.13 27.71
C GLY A 484 20.56 3.49 28.10
N ASP A 485 19.47 4.26 28.14
CA ASP A 485 18.10 3.81 28.42
C ASP A 485 17.30 3.56 27.13
N ALA A 486 17.74 2.57 26.35
CA ALA A 486 17.06 2.18 25.12
C ALA A 486 15.60 1.75 25.37
N VAL A 487 15.32 1.10 26.51
CA VAL A 487 13.95 0.67 26.85
C VAL A 487 13.03 1.87 27.08
N GLY A 488 13.51 2.90 27.78
CA GLY A 488 12.77 4.15 27.95
C GLY A 488 12.55 4.88 26.63
N ALA A 489 13.57 4.94 25.76
CA ALA A 489 13.45 5.56 24.45
C ALA A 489 12.43 4.84 23.56
N GLU A 490 12.54 3.52 23.42
CA GLU A 490 11.61 2.71 22.63
C GLU A 490 10.17 2.79 23.14
N ALA A 491 9.97 2.86 24.46
CA ALA A 491 8.64 3.07 25.04
C ALA A 491 8.06 4.43 24.63
N LEU A 492 8.85 5.51 24.69
CA LEU A 492 8.42 6.84 24.29
C LEU A 492 8.06 6.91 22.79
N LEU A 493 8.88 6.28 21.93
CA LEU A 493 8.62 6.20 20.48
C LEU A 493 7.35 5.39 20.17
N THR A 494 7.17 4.27 20.87
CA THR A 494 5.97 3.43 20.74
C THR A 494 4.72 4.17 21.17
N ASP A 495 4.77 4.86 22.32
CA ASP A 495 3.65 5.65 22.85
C ASP A 495 3.22 6.72 21.85
N LEU A 496 4.16 7.45 21.23
CA LEU A 496 3.84 8.43 20.19
C LEU A 496 3.19 7.78 18.97
N THR A 497 3.74 6.67 18.48
CA THR A 497 3.22 5.95 17.30
C THR A 497 1.77 5.52 17.52
N VAL A 498 1.51 4.87 18.66
CA VAL A 498 0.17 4.37 19.05
C VAL A 498 -0.79 5.53 19.26
N GLU A 499 -0.39 6.57 20.00
CA GLU A 499 -1.26 7.72 20.29
C GLU A 499 -1.69 8.45 19.00
N ARG A 500 -0.76 8.70 18.08
CA ARG A 500 -1.07 9.38 16.80
C ARG A 500 -1.90 8.51 15.87
N ALA A 501 -1.66 7.20 15.84
CA ALA A 501 -2.46 6.24 15.09
C ALA A 501 -3.92 6.18 15.59
N ASP A 502 -4.12 6.12 16.91
CA ASP A 502 -5.44 6.10 17.54
C ASP A 502 -6.19 7.42 17.34
N GLU A 503 -5.51 8.55 17.51
CA GLU A 503 -6.10 9.88 17.32
C GLU A 503 -6.47 10.15 15.86
N GLY A 504 -5.63 9.73 14.93
CA GLY A 504 -5.91 9.79 13.50
C GLY A 504 -7.16 8.99 13.16
N LEU A 505 -7.25 7.73 13.63
CA LEU A 505 -8.38 6.86 13.34
C LEU A 505 -9.69 7.40 13.94
N ALA A 506 -9.64 7.91 15.17
CA ALA A 506 -10.79 8.55 15.81
C ALA A 506 -11.28 9.79 15.04
N LEU A 507 -10.36 10.63 14.54
CA LEU A 507 -10.70 11.76 13.68
C LEU A 507 -11.33 11.29 12.36
N GLY A 508 -10.72 10.30 11.70
CA GLY A 508 -11.23 9.73 10.45
C GLY A 508 -12.65 9.18 10.58
N GLY A 509 -12.92 8.42 11.65
CA GLY A 509 -14.25 7.91 11.97
C GLY A 509 -15.27 9.01 12.23
N TYR A 510 -14.89 10.06 12.96
CA TYR A 510 -15.75 11.22 13.20
C TYR A 510 -16.13 11.95 11.90
N LEU A 511 -15.14 12.27 11.05
CA LEU A 511 -15.37 12.93 9.77
C LEU A 511 -16.27 12.06 8.87
N LEU A 512 -16.03 10.75 8.84
CA LEU A 512 -16.84 9.82 8.05
C LEU A 512 -18.31 9.82 8.48
N ASP A 513 -18.58 9.73 9.78
CA ASP A 513 -19.93 9.72 10.31
C ASP A 513 -20.66 11.06 10.07
N ASP A 514 -19.96 12.19 10.26
CA ASP A 514 -20.50 13.53 9.99
C ASP A 514 -20.86 13.71 8.52
N LEU A 515 -19.95 13.39 7.60
CA LEU A 515 -20.17 13.55 6.16
C LEU A 515 -21.28 12.62 5.64
N ILE A 516 -21.36 11.39 6.14
CA ILE A 516 -22.48 10.48 5.83
C ILE A 516 -23.80 11.08 6.29
N GLN A 517 -23.83 11.66 7.50
CA GLN A 517 -25.05 12.26 8.04
C GLN A 517 -25.47 13.51 7.25
N ARG A 518 -24.52 14.40 6.95
CA ARG A 518 -24.75 15.57 6.08
C ARG A 518 -25.24 15.16 4.70
N SER A 519 -24.65 14.15 4.08
CA SER A 519 -25.15 13.64 2.80
C SER A 519 -26.55 13.06 2.89
N LYS A 520 -27.00 12.52 4.03
CA LYS A 520 -28.38 12.05 4.20
C LYS A 520 -29.37 13.22 4.31
N ASP A 521 -28.95 14.28 5.01
CA ASP A 521 -29.76 15.47 5.23
C ASP A 521 -29.83 16.36 3.96
N ASP A 522 -28.76 16.35 3.15
CA ASP A 522 -28.65 17.08 1.89
C ASP A 522 -28.85 16.18 0.67
N GLY A 523 -30.12 15.92 0.34
CA GLY A 523 -30.50 15.20 -0.88
C GLY A 523 -30.34 13.68 -0.84
N GLY A 524 -29.74 13.13 0.21
CA GLY A 524 -29.60 11.68 0.42
C GLY A 524 -28.33 11.09 -0.19
N ILE A 525 -27.99 9.86 0.21
CA ILE A 525 -26.92 9.08 -0.44
C ILE A 525 -27.31 8.83 -1.89
N HIS A 526 -26.43 9.21 -2.83
CA HIS A 526 -26.67 9.08 -4.27
C HIS A 526 -27.21 7.68 -4.63
N VAL A 527 -28.27 7.65 -5.44
CA VAL A 527 -28.80 6.42 -6.04
C VAL A 527 -28.15 6.28 -7.42
N PRO A 528 -27.35 5.23 -7.68
CA PRO A 528 -26.68 5.04 -8.96
C PRO A 528 -27.65 5.16 -10.13
N GLN A 529 -27.34 6.07 -11.06
CA GLN A 529 -28.10 6.32 -12.29
C GLN A 529 -27.61 5.42 -13.43
N VAL A 530 -27.60 4.11 -13.19
CA VAL A 530 -27.21 3.08 -14.17
C VAL A 530 -28.43 2.39 -14.76
N GLU A 531 -28.34 1.96 -16.01
CA GLU A 531 -29.41 1.22 -16.66
C GLU A 531 -29.60 -0.15 -15.99
N VAL A 532 -30.82 -0.44 -15.52
CA VAL A 532 -31.16 -1.75 -14.98
C VAL A 532 -31.58 -2.66 -16.16
N PRO A 533 -30.84 -3.75 -16.45
CA PRO A 533 -31.15 -4.59 -17.60
C PRO A 533 -32.58 -5.16 -17.56
N ALA A 534 -33.22 -5.29 -18.73
CA ALA A 534 -34.57 -5.82 -18.83
C ALA A 534 -34.65 -7.25 -18.28
N GLY A 535 -35.58 -7.48 -17.35
CA GLY A 535 -35.75 -8.76 -16.67
C GLY A 535 -34.99 -8.89 -15.35
N THR A 536 -34.17 -7.91 -14.97
CA THR A 536 -33.50 -7.86 -13.66
C THR A 536 -34.47 -7.42 -12.57
N THR A 537 -34.55 -8.19 -11.48
CA THR A 537 -35.39 -7.87 -10.30
C THR A 537 -34.64 -7.05 -9.25
N ALA A 538 -33.31 -6.95 -9.36
CA ALA A 538 -32.45 -6.16 -8.50
C ALA A 538 -32.61 -4.64 -8.76
N SER A 539 -32.32 -3.82 -7.74
CA SER A 539 -32.25 -2.37 -7.90
C SER A 539 -30.91 -1.93 -8.49
N SER A 540 -30.78 -0.68 -8.93
CA SER A 540 -29.49 -0.13 -9.39
C SER A 540 -28.38 -0.21 -8.33
N ARG A 541 -28.70 -0.26 -7.03
CA ARG A 541 -27.73 -0.43 -5.94
C ARG A 541 -27.19 -1.86 -5.78
N SER A 542 -27.71 -2.81 -6.55
CA SER A 542 -27.37 -4.23 -6.45
C SER A 542 -26.89 -4.80 -7.78
N LEU A 543 -26.57 -3.92 -8.73
CA LEU A 543 -25.88 -4.30 -9.97
C LEU A 543 -24.37 -4.45 -9.68
N ASP A 544 -23.63 -4.90 -10.68
CA ASP A 544 -22.18 -4.93 -10.60
C ASP A 544 -21.64 -3.52 -10.34
N MET A 545 -20.70 -3.44 -9.41
CA MET A 545 -20.04 -2.20 -8.99
C MET A 545 -18.62 -2.10 -9.57
N SER A 546 -18.19 -3.09 -10.35
CA SER A 546 -16.92 -3.08 -11.04
C SER A 546 -16.83 -1.86 -11.95
N PHE A 547 -15.67 -1.22 -11.92
CA PHE A 547 -15.37 -0.11 -12.80
C PHE A 547 -14.85 -0.67 -14.13
N GLU A 548 -15.62 -0.48 -15.20
CA GLU A 548 -15.22 -0.84 -16.58
C GLU A 548 -14.57 0.34 -17.33
N GLY A 549 -14.33 1.48 -16.66
CA GLY A 549 -13.73 2.65 -17.29
C GLY A 549 -12.26 2.40 -17.66
N ALA A 550 -11.89 2.84 -18.86
CA ALA A 550 -10.62 2.48 -19.51
C ALA A 550 -9.48 3.47 -19.22
N THR A 551 -9.68 4.45 -18.32
CA THR A 551 -8.71 5.53 -18.10
C THR A 551 -8.59 5.88 -16.63
N SER A 552 -7.43 6.43 -16.25
CA SER A 552 -7.19 6.88 -14.89
C SER A 552 -8.03 8.10 -14.47
N ARG A 553 -8.41 8.95 -15.43
CA ARG A 553 -9.28 10.12 -15.20
C ARG A 553 -10.66 9.73 -14.68
N ASP A 554 -11.21 8.64 -15.20
CA ASP A 554 -12.60 8.25 -14.97
C ASP A 554 -12.81 7.59 -13.59
N ARG A 555 -11.73 7.40 -12.83
CA ARG A 555 -11.73 6.72 -11.54
C ARG A 555 -12.23 7.63 -10.43
N MET A 556 -12.52 7.01 -9.28
CA MET A 556 -12.89 7.75 -8.09
C MET A 556 -11.66 8.53 -7.58
N SER A 557 -11.68 9.86 -7.76
CA SER A 557 -10.67 10.77 -7.22
C SER A 557 -11.32 12.02 -6.63
N CYS A 558 -10.53 12.75 -5.85
CA CYS A 558 -10.90 14.04 -5.26
C CYS A 558 -10.38 15.23 -6.09
N ASP A 559 -9.89 14.99 -7.33
CA ASP A 559 -9.32 16.05 -8.17
C ASP A 559 -10.37 17.11 -8.53
N MET A 560 -10.09 18.37 -8.16
CA MET A 560 -10.93 19.54 -8.45
C MET A 560 -10.65 20.17 -9.83
N GLY A 561 -9.99 19.42 -10.73
CA GLY A 561 -9.56 19.90 -12.04
C GLY A 561 -8.18 20.57 -12.00
N GLY A 562 -7.23 19.96 -11.29
CA GLY A 562 -5.90 20.52 -11.04
C GLY A 562 -5.32 20.24 -9.65
N GLY A 563 -5.95 19.36 -8.86
CA GLY A 563 -5.60 19.08 -7.48
C GLY A 563 -6.58 19.74 -6.53
N TRP A 564 -6.08 20.72 -5.78
CA TRP A 564 -6.83 21.40 -4.72
C TRP A 564 -7.75 22.49 -5.28
N ALA A 565 -8.79 22.84 -4.52
CA ALA A 565 -9.68 23.96 -4.88
C ALA A 565 -8.98 25.33 -4.82
N ASP A 566 -7.85 25.43 -4.12
CA ASP A 566 -7.10 26.66 -3.86
C ASP A 566 -5.69 26.67 -4.49
N GLY A 567 -5.38 25.74 -5.40
CA GLY A 567 -4.16 25.77 -6.21
C GLY A 567 -3.43 24.43 -6.30
N SER A 568 -2.21 24.46 -6.85
CA SER A 568 -1.30 23.30 -6.87
C SER A 568 -0.68 23.05 -5.48
N THR A 569 0.08 21.96 -5.36
CA THR A 569 0.90 21.72 -4.16
C THR A 569 1.93 22.85 -3.98
N ALA A 570 2.52 23.33 -5.07
CA ALA A 570 3.45 24.47 -5.03
C ALA A 570 2.77 25.78 -4.59
N ASP A 571 1.53 26.07 -5.03
CA ASP A 571 0.79 27.28 -4.63
C ASP A 571 0.49 27.33 -3.12
N ARG A 572 0.42 26.16 -2.47
CA ARG A 572 0.11 26.01 -1.04
C ARG A 572 1.34 26.05 -0.14
N GLN A 573 2.55 26.13 -0.70
CA GLN A 573 3.80 26.14 0.08
C GLN A 573 3.81 27.24 1.14
N GLY A 574 4.40 26.94 2.30
CA GLY A 574 4.55 27.88 3.41
C GLY A 574 3.34 27.98 4.35
N SER A 575 2.28 27.21 4.08
CA SER A 575 1.19 26.93 5.02
C SER A 575 0.98 25.43 5.12
N TYR A 576 0.66 24.89 6.30
CA TYR A 576 0.35 23.47 6.46
C TYR A 576 -0.54 23.23 7.69
N GLY A 577 -1.85 23.11 7.43
CA GLY A 577 -2.85 22.93 8.48
C GLY A 577 -2.89 24.03 9.55
N ASP A 578 -3.90 23.99 10.39
CA ASP A 578 -3.91 24.71 11.66
C ASP A 578 -4.20 23.69 12.78
N PRO A 579 -3.23 23.40 13.66
CA PRO A 579 -3.45 22.55 14.82
C PRO A 579 -4.67 22.93 15.64
N ASP A 580 -5.03 24.20 15.74
CA ASP A 580 -6.17 24.65 16.54
C ASP A 580 -7.52 24.51 15.79
N ALA A 581 -7.47 24.25 14.47
CA ALA A 581 -8.66 24.10 13.63
C ALA A 581 -9.18 22.64 13.55
N VAL A 582 -8.42 21.66 14.04
CA VAL A 582 -8.91 20.26 14.08
C VAL A 582 -10.11 20.17 15.02
N VAL A 583 -11.20 19.64 14.49
CA VAL A 583 -12.48 19.47 15.19
C VAL A 583 -12.32 18.70 16.50
N ASP A 584 -13.19 18.96 17.48
CA ASP A 584 -13.25 18.15 18.69
C ASP A 584 -14.00 16.84 18.43
N TYR A 585 -13.26 15.83 17.97
CA TYR A 585 -13.75 14.48 17.71
C TYR A 585 -13.84 13.62 18.98
N ARG A 586 -13.16 14.01 20.08
CA ARG A 586 -13.10 13.23 21.32
C ARG A 586 -14.41 13.27 22.12
N GLY A 587 -15.25 14.28 21.92
CA GLY A 587 -16.58 14.38 22.54
C GLY A 587 -17.65 13.47 21.91
N ALA A 588 -17.48 13.07 20.65
CA ALA A 588 -18.50 12.33 19.89
C ALA A 588 -18.52 10.82 20.17
N SER A 589 -17.37 10.23 20.50
CA SER A 589 -17.26 8.81 20.89
C SER A 589 -18.00 8.50 22.21
N ALA A 590 -18.13 9.49 23.12
CA ALA A 590 -18.91 9.37 24.33
C ALA A 590 -20.44 9.39 24.08
N ASP A 591 -20.90 10.15 23.08
CA ASP A 591 -22.33 10.31 22.77
C ASP A 591 -22.86 9.22 21.82
N ALA A 592 -22.02 8.61 20.99
CA ALA A 592 -22.41 7.45 20.16
C ALA A 592 -22.85 6.24 21.02
N GLY A 593 -22.25 6.06 22.21
CA GLY A 593 -22.67 5.06 23.20
C GLY A 593 -23.96 5.42 23.94
N ALA A 594 -24.31 6.70 24.05
CA ALA A 594 -25.52 7.17 24.73
C ALA A 594 -26.74 7.27 23.79
N GLY A 595 -26.52 7.58 22.51
CA GLY A 595 -27.56 7.77 21.49
C GLY A 595 -28.32 6.49 21.12
N GLN A 596 -27.65 5.32 21.13
CA GLN A 596 -28.30 4.03 20.87
C GLN A 596 -29.08 3.47 22.07
N ALA A 597 -28.81 3.93 23.29
CA ALA A 597 -29.52 3.46 24.49
C ALA A 597 -30.93 4.07 24.64
N SER A 598 -31.21 5.22 24.00
CA SER A 598 -32.48 5.93 24.16
C SER A 598 -33.61 5.46 23.23
N SER A 599 -33.29 4.86 22.07
CA SER A 599 -34.30 4.44 21.09
C SER A 599 -34.87 3.06 21.37
N THR A 600 -34.11 2.17 22.01
CA THR A 600 -34.57 0.80 22.34
C THR A 600 -35.42 0.75 23.61
N THR A 601 -35.21 1.64 24.58
CA THR A 601 -36.02 1.71 25.81
C THR A 601 -37.43 2.28 25.60
N ALA A 602 -37.64 3.08 24.54
CA ALA A 602 -38.96 3.65 24.24
C ALA A 602 -39.98 2.62 23.69
N TRP A 603 -39.53 1.63 22.91
CA TRP A 603 -40.43 0.64 22.31
C TRP A 603 -40.91 -0.43 23.32
N TRP A 604 -40.07 -0.81 24.28
CA TRP A 604 -40.47 -1.73 25.36
C TRP A 604 -41.48 -1.10 26.34
N ALA A 605 -41.34 0.19 26.62
CA ALA A 605 -42.28 0.91 27.50
C ALA A 605 -43.68 1.05 26.87
N ILE A 606 -43.77 1.26 25.56
CA ILE A 606 -45.05 1.35 24.83
C ILE A 606 -45.66 -0.05 24.62
N GLY A 607 -44.85 -1.08 24.32
CA GLY A 607 -45.30 -2.46 24.17
C GLY A 607 -45.84 -3.09 25.47
N ALA A 608 -45.18 -2.84 26.60
CA ALA A 608 -45.62 -3.34 27.91
C ALA A 608 -46.93 -2.67 28.40
N GLY A 609 -47.13 -1.39 28.09
CA GLY A 609 -48.37 -0.67 28.41
C GLY A 609 -49.60 -1.18 27.65
N VAL A 610 -49.43 -1.51 26.36
CA VAL A 610 -50.52 -2.03 25.51
C VAL A 610 -50.85 -3.49 25.84
N ALA A 611 -49.86 -4.32 26.15
CA ALA A 611 -50.08 -5.71 26.60
C ALA A 611 -50.75 -5.78 27.99
N GLY A 612 -50.37 -4.87 28.92
CA GLY A 612 -50.96 -4.77 30.25
C GLY A 612 -52.43 -4.35 30.23
N LEU A 613 -52.81 -3.43 29.34
CA LEU A 613 -54.21 -3.00 29.16
C LEU A 613 -55.08 -4.09 28.48
N GLY A 614 -54.50 -4.88 27.58
CA GLY A 614 -55.17 -6.03 26.96
C GLY A 614 -55.48 -7.17 27.95
N LEU A 615 -54.53 -7.50 28.83
CA LEU A 615 -54.70 -8.53 29.87
C LEU A 615 -55.69 -8.11 30.96
N GLY A 616 -55.70 -6.83 31.34
CA GLY A 616 -56.68 -6.28 32.30
C GLY A 616 -58.12 -6.31 31.78
N ALA A 617 -58.33 -6.02 30.50
CA ALA A 617 -59.66 -6.09 29.88
C ALA A 617 -60.17 -7.54 29.76
N LEU A 618 -59.30 -8.51 29.45
CA LEU A 618 -59.68 -9.92 29.32
C LEU A 618 -60.06 -10.55 30.67
N LEU A 619 -59.34 -10.22 31.75
CA LEU A 619 -59.63 -10.67 33.11
C LEU A 619 -60.95 -10.10 33.65
N THR A 620 -61.29 -8.86 33.29
CA THR A 620 -62.55 -8.22 33.73
C THR A 620 -63.77 -8.83 33.02
N VAL A 621 -63.64 -9.27 31.77
CA VAL A 621 -64.71 -9.97 31.01
C VAL A 621 -64.90 -11.41 31.50
N LEU A 622 -63.85 -12.10 31.93
CA LEU A 622 -63.95 -13.46 32.49
C LEU A 622 -64.55 -13.47 33.90
N VAL A 623 -64.22 -12.50 34.76
CA VAL A 623 -64.78 -12.38 36.12
C VAL A 623 -66.25 -11.92 36.11
N THR A 624 -66.68 -11.15 35.10
CA THR A 624 -68.08 -10.72 34.97
C THR A 624 -68.97 -11.77 34.31
N ARG A 625 -68.43 -12.67 33.47
CA ARG A 625 -69.17 -13.83 32.93
C ARG A 625 -69.31 -14.99 33.91
N GLY A 626 -68.38 -15.19 34.84
CA GLY A 626 -68.46 -16.22 35.88
C GLY A 626 -69.50 -15.97 36.98
N ARG A 627 -70.12 -14.78 37.05
CA ARG A 627 -71.11 -14.41 38.07
C ARG A 627 -72.57 -14.45 37.60
N ARG A 628 -72.87 -15.01 36.41
CA ARG A 628 -74.24 -15.16 35.90
C ARG A 628 -74.72 -16.59 35.65
N THR A 629 -73.94 -17.61 35.98
CA THR A 629 -74.41 -19.00 35.99
C THR A 629 -73.66 -19.81 37.05
N ALA A 630 -74.38 -20.17 38.13
CA ALA A 630 -74.09 -21.17 39.17
C ALA A 630 -72.82 -21.01 40.01
#